data_AF-A0A409XTT6-F1
#
_entry.id   AF-A0A409XTT6-F1
#
_cell.length_a   1.000
_cell.length_b   1.000
_cell.length_c   1.000
_cell.angle_alpha   90.00
_cell.angle_beta   90.00
_cell.angle_gamma   90.00
#
_symmetry.space_group_name_H-M   'P 1'
#
loop_
_entity.id
_entity.type
_entity.pdbx_description
1 polymer ?
#
loop_
_entity_poly.entity_id
_entity_poly.type
_entity_poly.pdbx_seq_one_letter_code
_entity_poly.pdbx_strand_id
1 'polypeptide(L)'
;MPFNSEQFKSKKFFQECILYMGINKDIYNTESKQIAFILSFMQEGNAVVWKQQFVQNKLNLDTGDIDLPTYREFINEFQKAFKPEEEDIDALDKLKMLRQKNLTAEQLVTKFKLLVGEAGMSNDSDTANKLLIKMFKAALNPALVQKIIMSEKKPTKIEEWYDKAMTFDRSYRLAMAIKDY
;
A
#
# COMPACT_ATOMS: atom_id res chain seq x y z
N MET A 1 -1.60 -3.35 15.83
CA MET A 1 -2.30 -4.41 15.05
C MET A 1 -1.34 -5.60 14.92
N PRO A 2 -1.79 -6.85 15.05
CA PRO A 2 -0.93 -8.01 14.85
C PRO A 2 -0.46 -8.10 13.38
N PHE A 3 0.83 -8.37 13.16
CA PHE A 3 1.42 -8.52 11.83
C PHE A 3 1.37 -9.99 11.42
N ASN A 4 0.47 -10.33 10.49
CA ASN A 4 0.49 -11.62 9.80
C ASN A 4 1.45 -11.52 8.61
N SER A 5 2.34 -12.50 8.45
CA SER A 5 3.43 -12.52 7.47
C SER A 5 2.99 -12.59 5.99
N GLU A 6 1.75 -12.21 5.67
CA GLU A 6 1.33 -12.03 4.29
C GLU A 6 2.11 -10.85 3.70
N GLN A 7 2.93 -11.19 2.71
CA GLN A 7 3.96 -10.37 2.06
C GLN A 7 3.48 -8.99 1.56
N PHE A 8 2.17 -8.71 1.59
CA PHE A 8 1.56 -7.45 1.17
C PHE A 8 1.48 -6.35 2.24
N LYS A 9 1.97 -6.58 3.47
CA LYS A 9 1.75 -5.64 4.60
C LYS A 9 3.00 -5.05 5.24
N SER A 10 4.22 -5.42 4.84
CA SER A 10 5.47 -4.99 5.53
C SER A 10 5.66 -3.47 5.52
N LYS A 11 5.45 -2.80 4.38
CA LYS A 11 5.57 -1.34 4.25
C LYS A 11 4.52 -0.57 5.07
N LYS A 12 3.24 -0.98 4.98
CA LYS A 12 2.14 -0.36 5.74
C LYS A 12 2.33 -0.55 7.25
N PHE A 13 2.66 -1.77 7.66
CA PHE A 13 2.99 -2.09 9.05
C PHE A 13 4.12 -1.20 9.57
N PHE A 14 5.16 -1.01 8.78
CA PHE A 14 6.29 -0.17 9.18
C PHE A 14 5.93 1.31 9.28
N GLN A 15 5.13 1.83 8.36
CA GLN A 15 4.60 3.19 8.43
C GLN A 15 3.76 3.42 9.69
N GLU A 16 2.91 2.45 10.05
CA GLU A 16 2.12 2.49 11.29
C GLU A 16 3.01 2.46 12.54
N CYS A 17 4.05 1.63 12.55
CA CYS A 17 5.03 1.58 13.64
C CYS A 17 5.78 2.92 13.80
N ILE A 18 6.28 3.48 12.70
CA ILE A 18 6.98 4.78 12.71
C ILE A 18 6.06 5.89 13.20
N LEU A 19 4.81 5.94 12.70
CA LEU A 19 3.85 6.94 13.11
C LEU A 19 3.57 6.87 14.61
N TYR A 20 3.32 5.67 15.13
CA TYR A 20 3.05 5.47 16.56
C TYR A 20 4.25 5.85 17.44
N MET A 21 5.45 5.37 17.10
CA MET A 21 6.67 5.71 17.84
C MET A 21 7.00 7.20 17.74
N GLY A 22 6.70 7.81 16.59
CA GLY A 22 6.88 9.25 16.35
C GLY A 22 5.96 10.14 17.18
N ILE A 23 4.78 9.66 17.55
CA ILE A 23 3.86 10.34 18.49
C ILE A 23 4.32 10.11 19.94
N ASN A 24 4.83 8.92 20.26
CA ASN A 24 5.24 8.50 21.60
C ASN A 24 6.78 8.55 21.78
N LYS A 25 7.44 9.60 21.29
CA LYS A 25 8.92 9.68 21.20
C LYS A 25 9.62 9.62 22.55
N ASP A 26 8.98 10.11 23.60
CA ASP A 26 9.45 10.06 24.98
C ASP A 26 9.55 8.60 25.49
N ILE A 27 8.60 7.75 25.09
CA ILE A 27 8.60 6.32 25.39
C ILE A 27 9.65 5.60 24.52
N TYR A 28 9.63 5.81 23.21
CA TYR A 28 10.51 5.14 22.22
C TYR A 28 11.75 5.98 21.86
N ASN A 29 12.42 6.48 22.89
CA ASN A 29 13.56 7.39 22.77
C ASN A 29 14.92 6.70 22.49
N THR A 30 14.96 5.37 22.40
CA THR A 30 16.17 4.60 22.04
C THR A 30 15.88 3.60 20.92
N GLU A 31 16.90 3.29 20.12
CA GLU A 31 16.78 2.32 19.02
C GLU A 31 16.34 0.95 19.53
N SER A 32 16.86 0.49 20.67
CA SER A 32 16.48 -0.79 21.29
C SER A 32 14.99 -0.87 21.60
N LYS A 33 14.39 0.22 22.12
CA LYS A 33 12.94 0.27 22.40
C LYS A 33 12.11 0.25 21.13
N GLN A 34 12.59 0.91 20.07
CA GLN A 34 11.92 0.93 18.77
C GLN A 34 11.95 -0.46 18.12
N ILE A 35 13.09 -1.14 18.15
CA ILE A 35 13.25 -2.50 17.64
C ILE A 35 12.36 -3.48 18.43
N ALA A 36 12.41 -3.41 19.77
CA ALA A 36 11.58 -4.26 20.63
C ALA A 36 10.08 -4.06 20.37
N PHE A 37 9.65 -2.81 20.14
CA PHE A 37 8.26 -2.50 19.78
C PHE A 37 7.85 -3.18 18.47
N ILE A 38 8.66 -3.07 17.41
CA ILE A 38 8.36 -3.70 16.12
C ILE A 38 8.29 -5.23 16.26
N LEU A 39 9.24 -5.84 16.98
CA LEU A 39 9.24 -7.29 17.26
C LEU A 39 8.02 -7.73 18.09
N SER A 40 7.42 -6.85 18.89
CA SER A 40 6.26 -7.18 19.72
C SER A 40 5.02 -7.53 18.88
N PHE A 41 4.90 -7.00 17.65
CA PHE A 41 3.76 -7.26 16.76
C PHE A 41 3.92 -8.49 15.86
N MET A 42 5.10 -9.11 15.82
CA MET A 42 5.37 -10.34 15.07
C MET A 42 4.89 -11.55 15.88
N GLN A 43 3.57 -11.74 15.92
CA GLN A 43 2.90 -12.74 16.78
C GLN A 43 2.31 -13.91 15.99
N GLU A 44 2.29 -13.84 14.65
CA GLU A 44 1.68 -14.87 13.80
C GLU A 44 2.54 -15.21 12.56
N GLY A 45 2.34 -16.42 12.02
CA GLY A 45 2.93 -16.87 10.75
C GLY A 45 4.46 -16.90 10.72
N ASN A 46 5.05 -16.67 9.54
CA ASN A 46 6.49 -16.68 9.33
C ASN A 46 7.21 -15.57 10.12
N ALA A 47 6.47 -14.54 10.56
CA ALA A 47 7.03 -13.45 11.35
C ALA A 47 7.47 -13.90 12.75
N VAL A 48 6.76 -14.86 13.36
CA VAL A 48 7.15 -15.46 14.65
C VAL A 48 8.45 -16.23 14.51
N VAL A 49 8.57 -17.03 13.46
CA VAL A 49 9.77 -17.85 13.21
C VAL A 49 10.98 -16.95 13.01
N TRP A 50 10.86 -15.92 12.17
CA TRP A 50 11.93 -14.96 11.95
C TRP A 50 12.29 -14.20 13.24
N LYS A 51 11.30 -13.74 14.02
CA LYS A 51 11.53 -13.11 15.33
C LYS A 51 12.30 -14.03 16.27
N GLN A 52 11.92 -15.30 16.37
CA GLN A 52 12.59 -16.27 17.25
C GLN A 52 14.06 -16.45 16.83
N GLN A 53 14.33 -16.63 15.55
CA GLN A 53 15.70 -16.72 15.03
C GLN A 53 16.50 -15.44 15.28
N PHE A 54 15.90 -14.29 15.01
CA PHE A 54 16.52 -12.99 15.26
C PHE A 54 16.90 -12.82 16.73
N VAL A 55 15.96 -13.07 17.66
CA VAL A 55 16.23 -12.96 19.09
C VAL A 55 17.26 -13.99 19.55
N GLN A 56 17.17 -15.23 19.09
CA GLN A 56 18.13 -16.28 19.46
C GLN A 56 19.56 -15.94 19.04
N ASN A 57 19.75 -15.32 17.88
CA ASN A 57 21.07 -14.91 17.39
C ASN A 57 21.65 -13.71 18.15
N LYS A 58 20.82 -12.95 18.87
CA LYS A 58 21.19 -11.69 19.54
C LYS A 58 21.13 -11.79 21.06
N LEU A 59 20.49 -12.82 21.60
CA LEU A 59 20.40 -13.07 23.03
C LEU A 59 21.68 -13.72 23.53
N ASN A 60 22.32 -13.09 24.50
CA ASN A 60 23.37 -13.70 25.29
C ASN A 60 22.72 -14.44 26.47
N LEU A 61 22.77 -15.77 26.47
CA LEU A 61 22.17 -16.58 27.53
C LEU A 61 22.93 -16.51 28.86
N ASP A 62 24.21 -16.14 28.83
CA ASP A 62 25.06 -16.06 30.02
C ASP A 62 24.84 -14.75 30.78
N THR A 63 24.55 -13.65 30.07
CA THR A 63 24.32 -12.33 30.69
C THR A 63 22.85 -11.93 30.73
N GLY A 64 22.00 -12.55 29.92
CA GLY A 64 20.60 -12.14 29.73
C GLY A 64 20.44 -10.88 28.86
N ASP A 65 21.55 -10.33 28.34
CA ASP A 65 21.53 -9.16 27.47
C ASP A 65 21.12 -9.52 26.04
N ILE A 66 20.50 -8.58 25.35
CA ILE A 66 20.23 -8.69 23.91
C ILE A 66 21.09 -7.66 23.18
N ASP A 67 22.01 -8.15 22.36
CA ASP A 67 22.85 -7.34 21.49
C ASP A 67 22.06 -6.93 20.24
N LEU A 68 21.19 -5.94 20.40
CA LEU A 68 20.38 -5.43 19.29
C LEU A 68 21.25 -4.62 18.32
N PRO A 69 21.09 -4.82 17.00
CA PRO A 69 21.77 -3.99 16.02
C PRO A 69 21.22 -2.55 16.04
N THR A 70 21.83 -1.66 15.26
CA THR A 70 21.27 -0.32 15.06
C THR A 70 19.88 -0.41 14.43
N TYR A 71 19.05 0.62 14.62
CA TYR A 71 17.71 0.65 14.02
C TYR A 71 17.78 0.45 12.50
N ARG A 72 18.74 1.10 11.83
CA ARG A 72 18.95 0.98 10.38
C ARG A 72 19.27 -0.44 9.93
N GLU A 73 20.15 -1.14 10.65
CA GLU A 73 20.53 -2.52 10.33
C GLU A 73 19.35 -3.48 10.52
N PHE A 74 18.59 -3.30 11.61
CA PHE A 74 17.36 -4.05 11.84
C PHE A 74 16.36 -3.90 10.68
N ILE A 75 16.13 -2.67 10.18
CA ILE A 75 15.23 -2.45 9.05
C ILE A 75 15.71 -3.15 7.79
N ASN A 76 17.02 -3.13 7.52
CA ASN A 76 17.57 -3.83 6.36
C ASN A 76 17.38 -5.34 6.44
N GLU A 77 17.61 -5.95 7.61
CA GLU A 77 17.37 -7.38 7.83
C GLU A 77 15.88 -7.74 7.73
N PHE A 78 15.02 -6.92 8.33
CA PHE A 78 13.57 -7.10 8.27
C PHE A 78 13.05 -7.00 6.82
N GLN A 79 13.44 -5.98 6.08
CA GLN A 79 13.05 -5.81 4.68
C GLN A 79 13.53 -6.96 3.80
N LYS A 80 14.75 -7.48 4.03
CA LYS A 80 15.25 -8.67 3.32
C LYS A 80 14.39 -9.91 3.62
N ALA A 81 14.00 -10.10 4.88
CA ALA A 81 13.22 -11.26 5.29
C ALA A 81 11.76 -11.24 4.82
N PHE A 82 11.17 -10.05 4.68
CA PHE A 82 9.77 -9.86 4.31
C PHE A 82 9.61 -9.11 2.98
N LYS A 83 10.61 -9.19 2.10
CA LYS A 83 10.53 -8.61 0.75
C LYS A 83 9.36 -9.27 0.00
N PRO A 84 8.37 -8.53 -0.49
CA PRO A 84 7.36 -9.10 -1.38
C PRO A 84 8.03 -9.65 -2.64
N GLU A 85 7.69 -10.86 -3.05
CA GLU A 85 8.14 -11.45 -4.32
C GLU A 85 7.74 -10.57 -5.53
N GLU A 86 6.73 -9.71 -5.35
CA GLU A 86 6.27 -8.70 -6.33
C GLU A 86 7.08 -7.39 -6.35
N GLU A 87 8.17 -7.25 -5.59
CA GLU A 87 9.02 -6.03 -5.63
C GLU A 87 9.94 -5.94 -6.85
N ASP A 88 10.03 -6.98 -7.68
CA ASP A 88 10.78 -6.89 -8.93
C ASP A 88 10.06 -6.05 -10.00
N ILE A 89 8.77 -5.72 -9.78
CA ILE A 89 8.00 -4.82 -10.64
C ILE A 89 7.86 -3.48 -9.92
N ASP A 90 8.43 -2.42 -10.50
CA ASP A 90 8.34 -1.08 -9.92
C ASP A 90 6.88 -0.54 -9.88
N ALA A 91 6.63 0.49 -9.07
CA ALA A 91 5.29 1.07 -8.90
C ALA A 91 4.68 1.58 -10.22
N LEU A 92 5.52 2.05 -11.15
CA LEU A 92 5.09 2.53 -12.47
C LEU A 92 4.64 1.35 -13.34
N ASP A 93 5.33 0.22 -13.30
CA ASP A 93 4.95 -0.99 -14.02
C ASP A 93 3.68 -1.63 -13.43
N LYS A 94 3.54 -1.65 -12.10
CA LYS A 94 2.27 -2.01 -11.44
C LYS A 94 1.13 -1.09 -11.89
N LEU A 95 1.37 0.21 -12.01
CA LEU A 95 0.39 1.18 -12.50
C LEU A 95 0.00 0.92 -13.97
N LYS A 96 0.95 0.56 -14.83
CA LYS A 96 0.69 0.20 -16.25
C LYS A 96 -0.09 -1.12 -16.38
N MET A 97 0.12 -2.07 -15.47
CA MET A 97 -0.54 -3.37 -15.47
C MET A 97 -1.92 -3.36 -14.80
N LEU A 98 -2.23 -2.33 -14.00
CA LEU A 98 -3.48 -2.25 -13.25
C LEU A 98 -4.70 -2.32 -14.17
N ARG A 99 -5.66 -3.18 -13.84
CA ARG A 99 -6.95 -3.31 -14.55
C ARG A 99 -8.08 -3.43 -13.54
N GLN A 100 -9.24 -2.85 -13.84
CA GLN A 100 -10.42 -2.85 -12.99
C GLN A 100 -10.91 -4.27 -12.69
N LYS A 101 -11.05 -5.11 -13.71
CA LYS A 101 -11.56 -6.48 -13.59
C LYS A 101 -12.84 -6.49 -12.72
N ASN A 102 -12.81 -7.17 -11.57
CA ASN A 102 -13.95 -7.32 -10.67
C ASN A 102 -14.03 -6.22 -9.59
N LEU A 103 -13.06 -5.30 -9.54
CA LEU A 103 -13.05 -4.21 -8.58
C LEU A 103 -14.18 -3.21 -8.89
N THR A 104 -14.76 -2.64 -7.82
CA THR A 104 -15.52 -1.40 -7.95
C THR A 104 -14.62 -0.27 -8.46
N ALA A 105 -15.21 0.75 -9.09
CA ALA A 105 -14.44 1.91 -9.51
C ALA A 105 -13.77 2.61 -8.31
N GLU A 106 -14.38 2.60 -7.13
CA GLU A 106 -13.82 3.15 -5.89
C GLU A 106 -12.57 2.40 -5.42
N GLN A 107 -12.61 1.06 -5.41
CA GLN A 107 -11.44 0.23 -5.11
C GLN A 107 -10.31 0.44 -6.13
N LEU A 108 -10.66 0.56 -7.42
CA LEU A 108 -9.67 0.85 -8.46
C LEU A 108 -9.02 2.22 -8.25
N VAL A 109 -9.82 3.27 -8.01
CA VAL A 109 -9.33 4.64 -7.76
C VAL A 109 -8.37 4.66 -6.56
N THR A 110 -8.73 3.96 -5.48
CA THR A 110 -7.88 3.86 -4.29
C THR A 110 -6.53 3.23 -4.61
N LYS A 111 -6.51 2.08 -5.30
CA LYS A 111 -5.27 1.42 -5.72
C LYS A 111 -4.45 2.26 -6.69
N PHE A 112 -5.11 2.92 -7.64
CA PHE A 112 -4.45 3.78 -8.62
C PHE A 112 -3.77 4.97 -7.93
N LYS A 113 -4.45 5.67 -7.03
CA LYS A 113 -3.88 6.81 -6.26
C LYS A 113 -2.66 6.38 -5.44
N LEU A 114 -2.73 5.21 -4.81
CA LEU A 114 -1.60 4.65 -4.06
C LEU A 114 -0.38 4.46 -4.95
N LEU A 115 -0.54 3.76 -6.09
CA LEU A 115 0.55 3.49 -7.02
C LEU A 115 1.14 4.75 -7.67
N VAL A 116 0.31 5.76 -7.96
CA VAL A 116 0.76 7.08 -8.44
C VAL A 116 1.68 7.74 -7.40
N GLY A 117 1.28 7.73 -6.12
CA GLY A 117 2.11 8.26 -5.04
C GLY A 117 3.41 7.49 -4.85
N GLU A 118 3.37 6.16 -4.94
CA GLU A 118 4.56 5.30 -4.85
C GLU A 118 5.52 5.49 -6.03
N ALA A 119 5.02 5.83 -7.21
CA ALA A 119 5.83 6.16 -8.38
C ALA A 119 6.36 7.61 -8.37
N GLY A 120 6.05 8.40 -7.33
CA GLY A 120 6.49 9.80 -7.23
C GLY A 120 5.83 10.73 -8.26
N MET A 121 4.69 10.33 -8.81
CA MET A 121 3.95 11.13 -9.78
C MET A 121 2.97 12.08 -9.06
N SER A 122 2.79 13.29 -9.59
CA SER A 122 1.79 14.24 -9.11
C SER A 122 0.75 14.56 -10.18
N ASN A 123 -0.30 15.30 -9.82
CA ASN A 123 -1.34 15.78 -10.73
C ASN A 123 -1.38 17.32 -10.82
N ASP A 124 -0.25 17.99 -10.54
CA ASP A 124 -0.19 19.46 -10.41
C ASP A 124 -0.09 20.22 -11.74
N SER A 125 0.11 19.51 -12.85
CA SER A 125 0.20 20.11 -14.19
C SER A 125 -0.74 19.44 -15.18
N ASP A 126 -1.08 20.16 -16.26
CA ASP A 126 -1.91 19.63 -17.34
C ASP A 126 -1.26 18.41 -18.01
N THR A 127 0.06 18.42 -18.18
CA THR A 127 0.80 17.30 -18.76
C THR A 127 0.73 16.07 -17.85
N ALA A 128 0.88 16.26 -16.54
CA ALA A 128 0.75 15.19 -15.58
C ALA A 128 -0.67 14.62 -15.53
N ASN A 129 -1.69 15.49 -15.54
CA ASN A 129 -3.08 15.06 -15.64
C ASN A 129 -3.35 14.25 -16.91
N LYS A 130 -2.86 14.71 -18.08
CA LYS A 130 -3.01 13.98 -19.35
C LYS A 130 -2.41 12.58 -19.30
N LEU A 131 -1.22 12.44 -18.71
CA LEU A 131 -0.55 11.14 -18.53
C LEU A 131 -1.38 10.23 -17.60
N LEU A 132 -1.76 10.73 -16.42
CA LEU A 132 -2.54 9.96 -15.46
C LEU A 132 -3.90 9.55 -16.03
N ILE A 133 -4.57 10.42 -16.79
CA ILE A 133 -5.82 10.10 -17.48
C ILE A 133 -5.60 8.98 -18.51
N LYS A 134 -4.52 9.01 -19.28
CA LYS A 134 -4.20 7.94 -20.24
C LYS A 134 -4.01 6.60 -19.52
N MET A 135 -3.28 6.59 -18.41
CA MET A 135 -3.05 5.38 -17.61
C MET A 135 -4.35 4.89 -16.95
N PHE A 136 -5.15 5.79 -16.38
CA PHE A 136 -6.40 5.44 -15.72
C PHE A 136 -7.45 4.90 -16.70
N LYS A 137 -7.53 5.47 -17.92
CA LYS A 137 -8.36 4.91 -19.00
C LYS A 137 -7.97 3.48 -19.36
N ALA A 138 -6.67 3.17 -19.38
CA ALA A 138 -6.20 1.81 -19.65
C ALA A 138 -6.51 0.84 -18.50
N ALA A 139 -6.64 1.36 -17.27
CA ALA A 139 -7.01 0.57 -16.10
C ALA A 139 -8.52 0.33 -15.98
N LEU A 140 -9.36 1.29 -16.37
CA LEU A 140 -10.82 1.19 -16.28
C LEU A 140 -11.43 0.15 -17.24
N ASN A 141 -12.63 -0.33 -16.90
CA ASN A 141 -13.47 -1.07 -17.84
C ASN A 141 -13.80 -0.18 -19.06
N PRO A 142 -13.61 -0.68 -20.31
CA PRO A 142 -13.89 0.09 -21.53
C PRO A 142 -15.28 0.72 -21.59
N ALA A 143 -16.31 0.06 -21.06
CA ALA A 143 -17.67 0.59 -21.04
C ALA A 143 -17.80 1.84 -20.15
N LEU A 144 -17.10 1.86 -19.01
CA LEU A 144 -17.04 3.05 -18.15
C LEU A 144 -16.25 4.17 -18.82
N VAL A 145 -15.13 3.86 -19.49
CA VAL A 145 -14.36 4.86 -20.24
C VAL A 145 -15.22 5.54 -21.30
N GLN A 146 -15.95 4.76 -22.10
CA GLN A 146 -16.84 5.30 -23.13
C GLN A 146 -17.90 6.21 -22.51
N LYS A 147 -18.55 5.77 -21.42
CA LYS A 147 -19.58 6.57 -20.73
C LYS A 147 -19.04 7.89 -20.17
N ILE A 148 -17.80 7.91 -19.66
CA ILE A 148 -17.15 9.13 -19.20
C ILE A 148 -16.86 10.08 -20.37
N ILE A 149 -16.34 9.57 -21.49
CA ILE A 149 -16.03 10.37 -22.68
C ILE A 149 -17.29 11.00 -23.26
N MET A 150 -18.41 10.28 -23.25
CA MET A 150 -19.69 10.75 -23.79
C MET A 150 -20.47 11.65 -22.83
N SER A 151 -19.98 11.90 -21.62
CA SER A 151 -20.66 12.79 -20.68
C SER A 151 -20.54 14.26 -21.09
N GLU A 152 -21.60 15.05 -20.88
CA GLU A 152 -21.70 16.45 -21.34
C GLU A 152 -20.48 17.28 -20.98
N LYS A 153 -20.00 17.17 -19.74
CA LYS A 153 -18.74 17.77 -19.30
C LYS A 153 -17.59 16.79 -19.45
N LYS A 154 -16.78 16.99 -20.49
CA LYS A 154 -15.55 16.22 -20.72
C LYS A 154 -14.51 16.53 -19.64
N PRO A 155 -14.05 15.52 -18.88
CA PRO A 155 -13.08 15.76 -17.80
C PRO A 155 -11.67 16.00 -18.34
N THR A 156 -10.99 17.00 -17.79
CA THR A 156 -9.60 17.35 -18.16
C THR A 156 -8.61 17.08 -17.02
N LYS A 157 -9.11 16.92 -15.79
CA LYS A 157 -8.31 16.54 -14.62
C LYS A 157 -8.55 15.10 -14.22
N ILE A 158 -7.53 14.45 -13.66
CA ILE A 158 -7.63 13.05 -13.24
C ILE A 158 -8.66 12.87 -12.10
N GLU A 159 -8.81 13.87 -11.24
CA GLU A 159 -9.80 13.85 -10.15
C GLU A 159 -11.23 13.76 -10.68
N GLU A 160 -11.55 14.56 -11.70
CA GLU A 160 -12.86 14.53 -12.36
C GLU A 160 -13.13 13.17 -13.04
N TRP A 161 -12.08 12.50 -13.53
CA TRP A 161 -12.18 11.14 -14.05
C TRP A 161 -12.51 10.12 -12.96
N TYR A 162 -11.91 10.26 -11.77
CA TYR A 162 -12.21 9.40 -10.62
C TYR A 162 -13.68 9.54 -10.21
N ASP A 163 -14.17 10.77 -10.06
CA ASP A 163 -15.52 11.05 -9.59
C ASP A 163 -16.59 10.49 -10.55
N LYS A 164 -16.40 10.69 -11.86
CA LYS A 164 -17.32 10.15 -12.86
C LYS A 164 -17.27 8.63 -12.92
N ALA A 165 -16.09 8.02 -12.83
CA ALA A 165 -15.96 6.56 -12.82
C ALA A 165 -16.71 5.95 -11.63
N MET A 166 -16.53 6.49 -10.43
CA MET A 166 -17.23 6.05 -9.22
C MET A 166 -18.74 6.24 -9.34
N THR A 167 -19.19 7.40 -9.84
CA THR A 167 -20.61 7.70 -10.01
C THR A 167 -21.29 6.73 -10.98
N PHE A 168 -20.68 6.48 -12.14
CA PHE A 168 -21.26 5.60 -13.14
C PHE A 168 -21.22 4.13 -12.76
N ASP A 169 -20.14 3.66 -12.13
CA ASP A 169 -20.05 2.29 -11.60
C ASP A 169 -21.10 2.05 -10.51
N ARG A 170 -21.25 2.99 -9.56
CA ARG A 170 -22.28 2.92 -8.51
C ARG A 170 -23.68 2.88 -9.10
N SER A 171 -23.97 3.76 -10.07
CA SER A 171 -25.28 3.80 -10.74
C SER A 171 -25.59 2.49 -11.48
N TYR A 172 -24.59 1.91 -12.16
CA TYR A 172 -24.74 0.63 -12.87
C TYR A 172 -25.02 -0.52 -11.89
N ARG A 173 -24.26 -0.60 -10.79
CA ARG A 173 -24.44 -1.64 -9.76
C ARG A 173 -25.80 -1.55 -9.08
N LEU A 174 -26.28 -0.33 -8.78
CA LEU A 174 -27.64 -0.11 -8.26
C LEU A 174 -28.70 -0.59 -9.27
N ALA A 175 -28.56 -0.26 -10.55
CA ALA A 175 -29.50 -0.68 -11.59
C ALA A 175 -29.54 -2.20 -11.78
N MET A 176 -28.39 -2.88 -11.66
CA MET A 176 -28.33 -4.35 -11.70
C MET A 176 -29.02 -4.96 -10.49
N ALA A 177 -28.76 -4.45 -9.27
CA ALA A 177 -29.40 -4.95 -8.06
C ALA A 177 -30.94 -4.82 -8.07
N ILE A 178 -31.49 -3.80 -8.75
CA ILE A 178 -32.94 -3.62 -8.91
C ILE A 178 -33.54 -4.63 -9.91
N LYS A 179 -32.81 -5.01 -10.97
CA LYS A 179 -33.27 -5.97 -11.98
C LYS A 179 -33.36 -7.41 -11.49
N ASP A 180 -32.66 -7.71 -10.40
CA ASP A 180 -32.62 -9.05 -9.80
C ASP A 180 -33.75 -9.27 -8.76
N TYR A 181 -34.67 -8.30 -8.60
CA TYR A 181 -35.94 -8.41 -7.86
C TYR A 181 -37.11 -8.64 -8.80
#